data_AF-A0A223S1J4-F1
#
_entry.id   AF-A0A223S1J4-F1
#
_cell.length_a   1.000
_cell.length_b   1.000
_cell.length_c   1.000
_cell.angle_alpha   90.00
_cell.angle_beta   90.00
_cell.angle_gamma   90.00
#
_symmetry.space_group_name_H-M   'P 1'
#
loop_
_entity.id
_entity.type
_entity.pdbx_description
1 polymer ?
#
loop_
_entity_poly.entity_id
_entity_poly.type
_entity_poly.pdbx_seq_one_letter_code
_entity_poly.pdbx_strand_id
1 'polypeptide(L)'
;MMSLLRSRRMMILLVAVVTVGLVASGAVGLFNAFFAQSDQQQEGEAPVPAPEMAALGEAPDATEYADLGQQCERGECYRVVAITAEEADSGEEAVETVYRHLIDDGWGRILPEGADSPDDVPLSQTYLTNGSVLVQGSTSPYTPGSTAGLVIAHAQDPLS
;
A
#
# COMPACT_ATOMS: atom_id res chain seq x y z
N MET A 1 37.53 36.76 45.96
CA MET A 1 37.40 36.02 44.68
C MET A 1 36.09 36.47 44.04
N MET A 2 35.99 36.59 42.71
CA MET A 2 34.88 37.19 41.91
C MET A 2 35.11 38.64 41.44
N SER A 3 36.19 38.88 40.68
CA SER A 3 36.39 40.17 39.98
C SER A 3 36.77 39.99 38.49
N LEU A 4 36.64 38.78 37.93
CA LEU A 4 37.03 38.50 36.54
C LEU A 4 35.86 38.58 35.54
N LEU A 5 34.68 39.05 35.94
CA LEU A 5 33.48 39.13 35.08
C LEU A 5 33.16 40.55 34.58
N ARG A 6 34.16 41.44 34.47
CA ARG A 6 33.94 42.78 33.90
C ARG A 6 34.96 43.16 32.82
N SER A 7 35.44 42.18 32.06
CA SER A 7 36.24 42.46 30.87
C SER A 7 35.48 42.00 29.63
N ARG A 8 35.02 42.96 28.82
CA ARG A 8 34.36 42.70 27.53
C ARG A 8 35.20 41.78 26.63
N ARG A 9 36.53 41.84 26.75
CA ARG A 9 37.47 41.00 26.00
C ARG A 9 37.42 39.53 26.41
N MET A 10 37.21 39.24 27.70
CA MET A 10 37.12 37.86 28.20
C MET A 10 35.79 37.21 27.78
N MET A 11 34.71 37.99 27.74
CA MET A 11 33.41 37.54 27.23
C MET A 11 33.47 37.23 25.72
N ILE A 12 34.14 38.07 24.92
CA ILE A 12 34.33 37.82 23.49
C ILE A 12 35.17 36.55 23.24
N LEU A 13 36.23 36.34 24.04
CA LEU A 13 37.01 35.11 23.97
C LEU A 13 36.20 33.87 24.33
N LEU A 14 35.39 33.93 25.39
CA LEU A 14 34.51 32.83 25.77
C LEU A 14 33.49 32.51 24.70
N VAL A 15 32.85 33.53 24.11
CA VAL A 15 31.92 33.34 23.00
C VAL A 15 32.64 32.70 21.82
N ALA A 16 33.80 33.22 21.39
CA ALA A 16 34.55 32.65 20.27
C ALA A 16 34.96 31.19 20.52
N VAL A 17 35.39 30.84 21.74
CA VAL A 17 35.74 29.45 22.10
C VAL A 17 34.52 28.54 22.08
N VAL A 18 33.36 29.01 22.58
CA VAL A 18 32.11 28.26 22.54
C VAL A 18 31.62 28.07 21.10
N THR A 19 31.71 29.08 20.24
CA THR A 19 31.31 28.95 18.83
C THR A 19 32.21 27.96 18.09
N VAL A 20 33.53 28.01 18.31
CA VAL A 20 34.47 27.06 17.69
C VAL A 20 34.26 25.63 18.20
N GLY A 21 33.97 25.45 19.49
CA GLY A 21 33.61 24.14 20.06
C GLY A 21 32.32 23.55 19.49
N LEU A 22 31.31 24.39 19.25
CA LEU A 22 30.04 23.99 18.63
C LEU A 22 30.20 23.61 17.15
N VAL A 23 31.05 24.33 16.40
CA VAL A 23 31.28 24.06 14.97
C VAL A 23 32.12 22.81 14.75
N ALA A 24 33.10 22.51 15.61
CA ALA A 24 33.89 21.28 15.51
C ALA A 24 33.07 20.00 15.82
N SER A 25 31.99 20.11 16.60
CA SER A 25 31.14 18.98 16.99
C SER A 25 30.10 18.59 15.94
N GLY A 26 29.86 19.44 14.94
CA GLY A 26 28.86 19.19 13.88
C GLY A 26 29.38 18.41 12.67
N ALA A 27 30.70 18.35 12.45
CA ALA A 27 31.27 17.79 11.21
C ALA A 27 31.49 16.26 11.25
N VAL A 28 31.59 15.64 12.42
CA VAL A 28 31.85 14.19 12.53
C VAL A 28 30.56 13.35 12.40
N GLY A 29 29.40 13.93 12.70
CA GLY A 29 28.11 13.23 12.62
C GLY A 29 27.52 13.15 11.20
N LEU A 30 27.79 14.15 10.35
CA LEU A 30 27.16 14.27 9.03
C LEU A 30 27.74 13.30 7.99
N PHE A 31 29.02 12.96 8.08
CA PHE A 31 29.61 11.93 7.21
C PHE A 31 29.18 10.50 7.62
N ASN A 32 28.94 10.24 8.91
CA ASN A 32 28.40 8.96 9.33
C ASN A 32 26.91 8.82 8.96
N ALA A 33 26.13 9.90 8.94
CA ALA A 33 24.74 9.88 8.50
C ALA A 33 24.61 9.63 6.98
N PHE A 34 25.54 10.15 6.16
CA PHE A 34 25.48 9.98 4.70
C PHE A 34 25.91 8.57 4.24
N PHE A 35 26.82 7.92 4.97
CA PHE A 35 27.21 6.52 4.71
C PHE A 35 26.37 5.48 5.49
N ALA A 36 25.74 5.85 6.62
CA ALA A 36 24.79 4.97 7.31
C ALA A 36 23.46 4.80 6.55
N GLN A 37 23.15 5.69 5.60
CA GLN A 37 22.01 5.51 4.69
C GLN A 37 22.29 4.48 3.57
N SER A 38 23.52 3.98 3.45
CA SER A 38 23.88 2.98 2.44
C SER A 38 23.69 1.54 2.89
N ASP A 39 23.70 1.26 4.20
CA ASP A 39 23.79 -0.12 4.74
C ASP A 39 22.87 -0.40 5.95
N GLN A 40 21.80 0.38 6.14
CA GLN A 40 20.63 -0.10 6.88
C GLN A 40 19.45 -0.30 5.94
N GLN A 41 19.68 -1.09 4.89
CA GLN A 41 18.66 -2.06 4.53
C GLN A 41 18.48 -2.92 5.78
N GLN A 42 17.41 -2.68 6.52
CA GLN A 42 16.74 -3.79 7.18
C GLN A 42 16.73 -4.92 6.15
N GLU A 43 17.45 -6.00 6.41
CA GLU A 43 17.05 -7.34 5.95
C GLU A 43 15.69 -7.64 6.62
N GLY A 44 14.70 -6.82 6.29
CA GLY A 44 13.30 -7.18 6.39
C GLY A 44 13.07 -8.06 5.18
N GLU A 45 12.52 -9.24 5.44
CA GLU A 45 12.11 -10.19 4.42
C GLU A 45 11.45 -9.46 3.25
N ALA A 46 11.85 -9.79 2.02
CA ALA A 46 11.25 -9.16 0.84
C ALA A 46 9.73 -9.35 0.90
N PRO A 47 8.93 -8.30 0.61
CA PRO A 47 7.48 -8.39 0.73
C PRO A 47 6.98 -9.53 -0.15
N VAL A 48 6.08 -10.34 0.39
CA VAL A 48 5.54 -11.49 -0.35
C VAL A 48 4.80 -10.96 -1.59
N PRO A 49 5.09 -11.49 -2.80
CA PRO A 49 4.43 -11.05 -4.01
C PRO A 49 2.90 -11.18 -3.91
N ALA A 50 2.19 -10.23 -4.54
CA ALA A 50 0.74 -10.29 -4.63
C ALA A 50 0.28 -11.58 -5.33
N PRO A 51 -0.94 -12.09 -5.04
CA PRO A 51 -1.52 -13.18 -5.80
C PRO A 51 -1.46 -12.94 -7.31
N GLU A 52 -1.27 -14.01 -8.07
CA GLU A 52 -1.34 -13.94 -9.53
C GLU A 52 -2.78 -13.74 -9.99
N MET A 53 -2.98 -13.08 -11.15
CA MET A 53 -4.32 -12.87 -11.72
C MET A 53 -5.05 -14.19 -11.97
N ALA A 54 -4.32 -15.28 -12.27
CA ALA A 54 -4.88 -16.61 -12.45
C ALA A 54 -5.63 -17.15 -11.22
N ALA A 55 -5.42 -16.58 -10.03
CA ALA A 55 -6.19 -16.91 -8.83
C ALA A 55 -7.68 -16.53 -8.95
N LEU A 56 -8.03 -15.59 -9.84
CA LEU A 56 -9.42 -15.22 -10.13
C LEU A 56 -10.15 -16.28 -10.98
N GLY A 57 -9.46 -17.24 -11.57
CA GLY A 57 -10.06 -18.20 -12.50
C GLY A 57 -10.25 -17.62 -13.90
N GLU A 58 -11.19 -18.21 -14.65
CA GLU A 58 -11.59 -17.71 -15.96
C GLU A 58 -12.48 -16.47 -15.79
N ALA A 59 -12.44 -15.55 -16.76
CA ALA A 59 -13.34 -14.41 -16.74
C ALA A 59 -14.76 -14.86 -17.14
N PRO A 60 -15.83 -14.24 -16.60
CA PRO A 60 -17.18 -14.51 -17.07
C PRO A 60 -17.37 -14.10 -18.53
N ASP A 61 -18.43 -14.59 -19.16
CA ASP A 61 -18.77 -14.26 -20.55
C ASP A 61 -18.81 -12.73 -20.79
N ALA A 62 -18.41 -12.34 -22.01
CA ALA A 62 -18.33 -10.94 -22.44
C ALA A 62 -17.49 -10.01 -21.53
N THR A 63 -16.61 -10.61 -20.70
CA THR A 63 -15.71 -9.91 -19.79
C THR A 63 -14.27 -10.37 -20.01
N GLU A 64 -13.33 -9.43 -19.96
CA GLU A 64 -11.90 -9.70 -20.04
C GLU A 64 -11.16 -9.12 -18.82
N TYR A 65 -10.18 -9.88 -18.33
CA TYR A 65 -9.24 -9.41 -17.31
C TYR A 65 -7.92 -8.99 -17.95
N ALA A 66 -7.42 -7.83 -17.54
CA ALA A 66 -6.09 -7.36 -17.92
C ALA A 66 -5.26 -7.06 -16.66
N ASP A 67 -4.15 -7.77 -16.50
CA ASP A 67 -3.21 -7.55 -15.41
C ASP A 67 -2.45 -6.23 -15.59
N LEU A 68 -2.64 -5.29 -14.66
CA LEU A 68 -1.94 -4.00 -14.64
C LEU A 68 -0.68 -4.01 -13.77
N GLY A 69 -0.34 -5.17 -13.22
CA GLY A 69 0.84 -5.39 -12.40
C GLY A 69 0.56 -5.30 -10.89
N GLN A 70 1.61 -5.61 -10.13
CA GLN A 70 1.59 -5.52 -8.68
C GLN A 70 2.09 -4.16 -8.18
N GLN A 71 1.58 -3.74 -7.03
CA GLN A 71 2.02 -2.59 -6.25
C GLN A 71 2.36 -3.09 -4.85
N CYS A 72 3.47 -2.61 -4.28
CA CYS A 72 3.88 -2.99 -2.93
C CYS A 72 4.02 -1.75 -2.06
N GLU A 73 3.25 -1.69 -0.98
CA GLU A 73 3.24 -0.59 -0.03
C GLU A 73 3.35 -1.14 1.39
N ARG A 74 4.26 -0.56 2.19
CA ARG A 74 4.43 -0.89 3.63
C ARG A 74 4.64 -2.38 3.95
N GLY A 75 5.20 -3.15 3.02
CA GLY A 75 5.48 -4.58 3.21
C GLY A 75 4.40 -5.51 2.67
N GLU A 76 3.29 -4.97 2.15
CA GLU A 76 2.21 -5.75 1.54
C GLU A 76 2.19 -5.47 0.03
N CYS A 77 1.99 -6.53 -0.77
CA CYS A 77 1.81 -6.40 -2.21
C CYS A 77 0.37 -6.75 -2.60
N TYR A 78 -0.22 -5.93 -3.45
CA TYR A 78 -1.51 -6.17 -4.10
C TYR A 78 -1.36 -6.08 -5.62
N ARG A 79 -2.24 -6.73 -6.36
CA ARG A 79 -2.26 -6.72 -7.83
C ARG A 79 -3.51 -6.03 -8.34
N VAL A 80 -3.31 -5.17 -9.34
CA VAL A 80 -4.35 -4.37 -9.95
C VAL A 80 -4.76 -5.03 -11.25
N VAL A 81 -6.06 -5.25 -11.44
CA VAL A 81 -6.63 -5.89 -12.62
C VAL A 81 -7.67 -4.96 -13.21
N ALA A 82 -7.56 -4.66 -14.50
CA ALA A 82 -8.62 -3.98 -15.24
C ALA A 82 -9.67 -4.98 -15.71
N ILE A 83 -10.95 -4.58 -15.63
CA ILE A 83 -12.07 -5.30 -16.20
C ILE A 83 -12.55 -4.55 -17.43
N THR A 84 -12.61 -5.23 -18.57
CA THR A 84 -13.34 -4.77 -19.75
C THR A 84 -14.57 -5.63 -19.90
N ALA A 85 -15.76 -5.03 -19.86
CA ALA A 85 -17.02 -5.73 -20.01
C ALA A 85 -17.81 -5.07 -21.15
N GLU A 86 -18.11 -5.84 -22.19
CA GLU A 86 -18.77 -5.32 -23.41
C GLU A 86 -20.27 -5.10 -23.20
N GLU A 87 -20.89 -5.92 -22.36
CA GLU A 87 -22.35 -5.92 -22.12
C GLU A 87 -22.76 -5.12 -20.88
N ALA A 88 -21.81 -4.62 -20.09
CA ALA A 88 -22.11 -3.85 -18.88
C ALA A 88 -22.29 -2.36 -19.20
N ASP A 89 -23.41 -1.79 -18.75
CA ASP A 89 -23.74 -0.38 -18.94
C ASP A 89 -23.00 0.53 -17.93
N SER A 90 -22.37 -0.06 -16.90
CA SER A 90 -21.65 0.67 -15.86
C SER A 90 -20.53 -0.17 -15.23
N GLY A 91 -19.60 0.50 -14.55
CA GLY A 91 -18.58 -0.17 -13.75
C GLY A 91 -19.16 -0.92 -12.55
N GLU A 92 -20.32 -0.52 -12.04
CA GLU A 92 -21.03 -1.28 -11.00
C GLU A 92 -21.53 -2.61 -11.52
N GLU A 93 -22.24 -2.62 -12.65
CA GLU A 93 -22.70 -3.84 -13.30
C GLU A 93 -21.54 -4.77 -13.68
N ALA A 94 -20.44 -4.22 -14.20
CA ALA A 94 -19.25 -5.00 -14.52
C ALA A 94 -18.65 -5.70 -13.28
N VAL A 95 -18.51 -4.98 -12.16
CA VAL A 95 -18.04 -5.56 -10.88
C VAL A 95 -19.02 -6.61 -10.38
N GLU A 96 -20.33 -6.35 -10.42
CA GLU A 96 -21.34 -7.31 -9.98
C GLU A 96 -21.33 -8.60 -10.80
N THR A 97 -21.17 -8.52 -12.12
CA THR A 97 -21.06 -9.69 -13.00
C THR A 97 -19.86 -10.56 -12.62
N VAL A 98 -18.70 -9.94 -12.43
CA VAL A 98 -17.51 -10.66 -11.96
C VAL A 98 -17.73 -11.25 -10.57
N TYR A 99 -18.34 -10.50 -9.65
CA TYR A 99 -18.55 -10.97 -8.29
C TYR A 99 -19.52 -12.14 -8.21
N ARG A 100 -20.60 -12.12 -8.98
CA ARG A 100 -21.54 -13.26 -9.08
C ARG A 100 -20.83 -14.50 -9.59
N HIS A 101 -20.03 -14.36 -10.64
CA HIS A 101 -19.24 -15.46 -11.19
C HIS A 101 -18.29 -16.08 -10.15
N LEU A 102 -17.52 -15.24 -9.45
CA LEU A 102 -16.62 -15.74 -8.38
C LEU A 102 -17.39 -16.42 -7.25
N ILE A 103 -18.56 -15.89 -6.85
CA ILE A 103 -19.39 -16.52 -5.83
C ILE A 103 -19.91 -17.89 -6.30
N ASP A 104 -20.33 -18.01 -7.55
CA ASP A 104 -20.74 -19.28 -8.15
C ASP A 104 -19.58 -20.30 -8.17
N ASP A 105 -18.34 -19.82 -8.31
CA ASP A 105 -17.10 -20.59 -8.19
C ASP A 105 -16.65 -20.85 -6.73
N GLY A 106 -17.49 -20.49 -5.76
CA GLY A 106 -17.30 -20.81 -4.35
C GLY A 106 -16.57 -19.75 -3.51
N TRP A 107 -16.40 -18.53 -4.04
CA TRP A 107 -15.90 -17.42 -3.24
C TRP A 107 -16.92 -16.97 -2.20
N GLY A 108 -16.46 -16.70 -0.98
CA GLY A 108 -17.25 -16.13 0.11
C GLY A 108 -17.28 -14.60 0.05
N ARG A 109 -18.39 -14.01 0.52
CA ARG A 109 -18.52 -12.56 0.74
C ARG A 109 -18.08 -12.19 2.16
N ILE A 110 -17.27 -11.15 2.28
CA ILE A 110 -16.95 -10.50 3.55
C ILE A 110 -17.78 -9.22 3.63
N LEU A 111 -18.58 -9.12 4.69
CA LEU A 111 -19.46 -7.98 4.93
C LEU A 111 -18.73 -6.88 5.71
N PRO A 112 -19.07 -5.61 5.45
CA PRO A 112 -18.55 -4.50 6.26
C PRO A 112 -19.04 -4.60 7.71
N GLU A 113 -18.31 -3.97 8.63
CA GLU A 113 -18.70 -3.93 10.03
C GLU A 113 -20.10 -3.32 10.22
N GLY A 114 -20.95 -3.99 10.99
CA GLY A 114 -22.31 -3.54 11.29
C GLY A 114 -23.37 -3.93 10.27
N ALA A 115 -23.01 -4.64 9.18
CA ALA A 115 -23.99 -5.29 8.32
C ALA A 115 -24.42 -6.65 8.89
N ASP A 116 -25.72 -6.84 9.08
CA ASP A 116 -26.28 -8.08 9.64
C ASP A 116 -26.61 -9.12 8.56
N SER A 117 -26.87 -8.67 7.32
CA SER A 117 -27.24 -9.52 6.19
C SER A 117 -26.48 -9.15 4.92
N PRO A 118 -26.09 -10.13 4.09
CA PRO A 118 -25.48 -9.89 2.78
C PRO A 118 -26.40 -9.18 1.78
N ASP A 119 -27.72 -9.22 2.00
CA ASP A 119 -28.71 -8.57 1.13
C ASP A 119 -28.81 -7.05 1.38
N ASP A 120 -28.31 -6.58 2.53
CA ASP A 120 -28.35 -5.16 2.91
C ASP A 120 -27.16 -4.37 2.31
N VAL A 121 -26.18 -5.06 1.72
CA VAL A 121 -24.96 -4.47 1.20
C VAL A 121 -24.83 -4.82 -0.29
N PRO A 122 -24.76 -3.80 -1.18
CA PRO A 122 -24.48 -4.02 -2.60
C PRO A 122 -23.19 -4.83 -2.79
N LEU A 123 -23.17 -5.71 -3.79
CA LEU A 123 -22.01 -6.57 -4.08
C LEU A 123 -20.74 -5.73 -4.31
N SER A 124 -20.88 -4.63 -5.05
CA SER A 124 -19.83 -3.66 -5.35
C SER A 124 -19.19 -3.01 -4.11
N GLN A 125 -19.83 -3.09 -2.94
CA GLN A 125 -19.34 -2.55 -1.66
C GLN A 125 -18.83 -3.63 -0.70
N THR A 126 -18.75 -4.88 -1.15
CA THR A 126 -18.21 -6.00 -0.35
C THR A 126 -16.82 -6.42 -0.83
N TYR A 127 -16.13 -7.22 -0.03
CA TYR A 127 -14.92 -7.93 -0.44
C TYR A 127 -15.27 -9.39 -0.69
N LEU A 128 -14.61 -10.03 -1.66
CA LEU A 128 -14.71 -11.48 -1.85
C LEU A 128 -13.44 -12.18 -1.38
N THR A 129 -13.58 -13.42 -0.90
CA THR A 129 -12.44 -14.26 -0.56
C THR A 129 -12.66 -15.74 -0.89
N ASN A 130 -11.61 -16.44 -1.31
CA ASN A 130 -11.57 -17.90 -1.38
C ASN A 130 -10.80 -18.54 -0.19
N GLY A 131 -10.54 -17.76 0.87
CA GLY A 131 -9.76 -18.15 2.04
C GLY A 131 -8.27 -17.82 1.95
N SER A 132 -7.70 -17.73 0.73
CA SER A 132 -6.30 -17.36 0.51
C SER A 132 -6.12 -15.98 -0.14
N VAL A 133 -7.07 -15.58 -1.00
CA VAL A 133 -7.04 -14.33 -1.74
C VAL A 133 -8.24 -13.48 -1.34
N LEU A 134 -8.02 -12.17 -1.24
CA LEU A 134 -9.05 -11.14 -1.14
C LEU A 134 -9.16 -10.41 -2.47
N VAL A 135 -10.39 -10.08 -2.85
CA VAL A 135 -10.69 -9.27 -4.03
C VAL A 135 -11.58 -8.12 -3.62
N GLN A 136 -11.22 -6.91 -4.05
CA GLN A 136 -12.04 -5.70 -3.92
C GLN A 136 -12.31 -5.11 -5.31
N GLY A 137 -13.57 -4.81 -5.59
CA GLY A 137 -13.99 -4.16 -6.83
C GLY A 137 -13.89 -2.65 -6.75
N SER A 138 -13.57 -2.04 -7.89
CA SER A 138 -13.65 -0.61 -8.13
C SER A 138 -14.56 -0.37 -9.32
N THR A 139 -15.65 0.37 -9.09
CA THR A 139 -16.57 0.79 -10.16
C THR A 139 -15.97 1.86 -11.06
N SER A 140 -14.82 2.43 -10.68
CA SER A 140 -14.06 3.35 -11.52
C SER A 140 -13.09 2.58 -12.41
N PRO A 141 -13.01 2.91 -13.70
CA PRO A 141 -12.07 2.27 -14.62
C PRO A 141 -10.62 2.67 -14.29
N TYR A 142 -9.70 1.71 -14.40
CA TYR A 142 -8.27 1.96 -14.16
C TYR A 142 -7.51 2.38 -15.42
N THR A 143 -8.09 2.15 -16.59
CA THR A 143 -7.54 2.55 -17.90
C THR A 143 -8.64 3.14 -18.78
N PRO A 144 -8.30 3.91 -19.83
CA PRO A 144 -9.30 4.46 -20.75
C PRO A 144 -10.14 3.42 -21.51
N GLY A 145 -9.71 2.15 -21.57
CA GLY A 145 -10.41 1.07 -22.26
C GLY A 145 -11.11 0.08 -21.34
N SER A 146 -10.96 0.21 -20.02
CA SER A 146 -11.62 -0.67 -19.04
C SER A 146 -12.97 -0.09 -18.61
N THR A 147 -13.88 -0.96 -18.21
CA THR A 147 -15.18 -0.60 -17.61
C THR A 147 -15.07 -0.43 -16.09
N ALA A 148 -14.23 -1.24 -15.45
CA ALA A 148 -14.04 -1.27 -13.99
C ALA A 148 -12.63 -1.77 -13.63
N GLY A 149 -12.37 -1.96 -12.33
CA GLY A 149 -11.13 -2.53 -11.84
C GLY A 149 -11.33 -3.46 -10.64
N LEU A 150 -10.34 -4.30 -10.39
CA LEU A 150 -10.21 -5.13 -9.18
C LEU A 150 -8.84 -4.90 -8.56
N VAL A 151 -8.79 -5.02 -7.24
CA VAL A 151 -7.56 -5.18 -6.48
C VAL A 151 -7.59 -6.55 -5.83
N ILE A 152 -6.51 -7.33 -6.02
CA ILE A 152 -6.34 -8.65 -5.41
C ILE A 152 -5.15 -8.66 -4.46
N ALA A 153 -5.33 -9.24 -3.28
CA ALA A 153 -4.32 -9.31 -2.23
C ALA A 153 -4.42 -10.65 -1.49
N HIS A 154 -3.41 -10.99 -0.69
CA HIS A 154 -3.53 -12.15 0.21
C HIS A 154 -4.54 -11.87 1.31
N ALA A 155 -5.35 -12.88 1.66
CA ALA A 155 -6.38 -12.77 2.69
C ALA A 155 -5.84 -12.79 4.12
N GLN A 156 -4.66 -13.38 4.28
CA GLN A 156 -3.93 -13.48 5.53
C GLN A 156 -2.53 -12.97 5.28
N ASP A 157 -1.85 -12.54 6.35
CA ASP A 157 -0.42 -12.29 6.27
C ASP A 157 0.25 -13.61 5.87
N PRO A 158 0.93 -13.69 4.71
CA PRO A 158 1.53 -14.93 4.22
C PRO A 158 2.61 -15.49 5.16
N LEU A 159 3.01 -14.75 6.19
CA LEU A 159 3.97 -15.16 7.22
C LEU A 159 3.32 -15.57 8.57
N SER A 160 1.99 -15.64 8.64
CA SER A 160 1.24 -16.00 9.86
C SER A 160 1.04 -17.49 10.12
#